data_AF-A0A1C3E9A3-F1
#
_entry.id   AF-A0A1C3E9A3-F1
#
_cell.length_a   1.000
_cell.length_b   1.000
_cell.length_c   1.000
_cell.angle_alpha   90.00
_cell.angle_beta   90.00
_cell.angle_gamma   90.00
#
_symmetry.space_group_name_H-M   'P 1'
#
loop_
_entity.id
_entity.type
_entity.pdbx_description
1 polymer ?
#
loop_
_entity_poly.entity_id
_entity_poly.type
_entity_poly.pdbx_seq_one_letter_code
_entity_poly.pdbx_strand_id
1 'polypeptide(L)'
;MMSLKRLLPLGILLSSVSFNAFSHCQIPCGIYDDHAEVKSMLLDATTIKKATTMIASLSVKNDAQSKNQLTRWVVNKENHAQSVIDSISDYFLTQRVKPSSKDYTERLVRHHAVIVAAMKAKQNADGKFADELSKAINALSTYYPEHKH
;
A
#
# COMPACT_ATOMS: atom_id res chain seq x y z
N MET A 1 -23.57 15.48 -61.64
CA MET A 1 -23.03 16.14 -60.43
C MET A 1 -23.19 15.16 -59.26
N MET A 2 -22.26 14.21 -59.08
CA MET A 2 -21.17 14.21 -58.06
C MET A 2 -21.73 14.41 -56.63
N SER A 3 -22.09 13.35 -55.91
CA SER A 3 -21.25 12.40 -55.14
C SER A 3 -21.41 12.68 -53.65
N LEU A 4 -22.25 11.86 -53.00
CA LEU A 4 -22.55 11.91 -51.58
C LEU A 4 -21.35 11.35 -50.79
N LYS A 5 -20.54 12.23 -50.21
CA LYS A 5 -19.38 11.84 -49.40
C LYS A 5 -19.87 11.14 -48.13
N ARG A 6 -19.63 9.84 -48.03
CA ARG A 6 -19.81 9.04 -46.80
C ARG A 6 -18.76 9.52 -45.78
N LEU A 7 -19.20 10.20 -44.73
CA LEU A 7 -18.38 10.47 -43.55
C LEU A 7 -18.24 9.16 -42.76
N LEU A 8 -17.03 8.63 -42.72
CA LEU A 8 -16.63 7.49 -41.90
C LEU A 8 -16.52 7.96 -40.43
N PRO A 9 -17.15 7.31 -39.43
CA PRO A 9 -16.92 7.70 -38.06
C PRO A 9 -15.52 7.23 -37.66
N LEU A 10 -14.72 8.19 -37.18
CA LEU A 10 -13.42 7.96 -36.57
C LEU A 10 -13.66 7.14 -35.28
N GLY A 11 -13.35 5.85 -35.34
CA GLY A 11 -13.44 4.94 -34.19
C GLY A 11 -12.49 5.43 -33.09
N ILE A 12 -13.07 5.91 -31.98
CA ILE A 12 -12.33 6.18 -30.75
C ILE A 12 -11.91 4.82 -30.19
N LEU A 13 -10.63 4.51 -30.29
CA LEU A 13 -10.02 3.35 -29.67
C LEU A 13 -10.06 3.59 -28.14
N LEU A 14 -11.02 2.96 -27.45
CA LEU A 14 -11.01 2.89 -25.99
C LEU A 14 -9.83 1.99 -25.59
N SER A 15 -8.67 2.58 -25.40
CA SER A 15 -7.57 1.93 -24.71
C SER A 15 -8.04 1.65 -23.27
N SER A 16 -8.28 0.40 -22.95
CA SER A 16 -8.49 -0.08 -21.59
C SER A 16 -7.22 0.18 -20.80
N VAL A 17 -7.13 1.35 -20.18
CA VAL A 17 -6.17 1.63 -19.13
C VAL A 17 -6.59 0.76 -17.95
N SER A 18 -5.93 -0.39 -17.80
CA SER A 18 -6.05 -1.21 -16.60
C SER A 18 -5.52 -0.39 -15.43
N PHE A 19 -6.41 0.28 -14.72
CA PHE A 19 -6.12 0.77 -13.38
C PHE A 19 -5.77 -0.47 -12.55
N ASN A 20 -4.54 -0.54 -12.05
CA ASN A 20 -4.18 -1.52 -11.03
C ASN A 20 -5.09 -1.26 -9.84
N ALA A 21 -6.10 -2.11 -9.74
CA ALA A 21 -7.18 -1.98 -8.81
C ALA A 21 -6.68 -2.58 -7.50
N PHE A 22 -6.03 -1.75 -6.67
CA PHE A 22 -5.64 -2.06 -5.29
C PHE A 22 -6.75 -2.87 -4.63
N SER A 23 -6.54 -4.12 -4.21
CA SER A 23 -7.22 -4.77 -3.08
C SER A 23 -8.60 -4.26 -2.52
N HIS A 24 -9.59 -3.89 -3.32
CA HIS A 24 -10.54 -2.82 -2.87
C HIS A 24 -12.02 -3.18 -2.78
N CYS A 25 -12.55 -4.17 -3.52
CA CYS A 25 -13.99 -4.14 -3.77
C CYS A 25 -14.88 -4.74 -2.66
N GLN A 26 -14.34 -5.48 -1.70
CA GLN A 26 -15.09 -6.18 -0.62
C GLN A 26 -16.32 -7.00 -1.07
N ILE A 27 -16.35 -7.37 -2.36
CA ILE A 27 -17.33 -8.25 -3.01
C ILE A 27 -16.58 -9.46 -3.57
N PRO A 28 -17.24 -10.59 -3.85
CA PRO A 28 -16.60 -11.76 -4.43
C PRO A 28 -16.26 -11.53 -5.92
N CYS A 29 -15.36 -10.60 -6.22
CA CYS A 29 -14.95 -10.27 -7.59
C CYS A 29 -13.98 -11.30 -8.19
N GLY A 30 -13.33 -12.14 -7.38
CA GLY A 30 -12.42 -13.19 -7.84
C GLY A 30 -11.06 -12.68 -8.33
N ILE A 31 -10.77 -11.38 -8.21
CA ILE A 31 -9.54 -10.75 -8.70
C ILE A 31 -8.64 -10.44 -7.51
N TYR A 32 -7.51 -11.14 -7.42
CA TYR A 32 -6.55 -11.03 -6.32
C TYR A 32 -5.12 -11.09 -6.85
N ASP A 33 -4.25 -10.21 -6.35
CA ASP A 33 -2.81 -10.27 -6.53
C ASP A 33 -2.13 -10.07 -5.16
N ASP A 34 -2.15 -11.12 -4.35
CA ASP A 34 -1.65 -11.08 -2.97
C ASP A 34 -0.19 -10.63 -2.88
N HIS A 35 0.60 -11.03 -3.87
CA HIS A 35 2.02 -10.70 -3.92
C HIS A 35 2.25 -9.23 -4.28
N ALA A 36 1.47 -8.67 -5.22
CA ALA A 36 1.51 -7.23 -5.50
C ALA A 36 1.11 -6.40 -4.28
N GLU A 37 0.12 -6.84 -3.49
CA GLU A 37 -0.27 -6.17 -2.25
C GLU A 37 0.85 -6.16 -1.21
N VAL A 38 1.56 -7.28 -1.04
CA VAL A 38 2.76 -7.32 -0.18
C VAL A 38 3.85 -6.37 -0.69
N LYS A 39 4.13 -6.36 -2.01
CA LYS A 39 5.09 -5.42 -2.62
C LYS A 39 4.68 -3.96 -2.41
N SER A 40 3.39 -3.65 -2.51
CA SER A 40 2.84 -2.31 -2.28
C SER A 40 3.09 -1.86 -0.83
N MET A 41 2.79 -2.71 0.16
CA MET A 41 3.06 -2.41 1.57
C MET A 41 4.56 -2.21 1.85
N LEU A 42 5.45 -2.96 1.17
CA LEU A 42 6.90 -2.75 1.28
C LEU A 42 7.35 -1.40 0.71
N LEU A 43 6.71 -0.94 -0.37
CA LEU A 43 6.94 0.39 -0.93
C LEU A 43 6.45 1.49 0.02
N ASP A 44 5.30 1.31 0.67
CA ASP A 44 4.80 2.20 1.72
C ASP A 44 5.77 2.28 2.90
N ALA A 45 6.28 1.14 3.38
CA ALA A 45 7.28 1.10 4.45
C ALA A 45 8.58 1.85 4.07
N THR A 46 9.01 1.73 2.81
CA THR A 46 10.16 2.50 2.28
C THR A 46 9.87 4.00 2.29
N THR A 47 8.66 4.40 1.91
CA THR A 47 8.24 5.80 1.92
C THR A 47 8.15 6.36 3.34
N ILE A 48 7.65 5.58 4.30
CA ILE A 48 7.61 5.90 5.73
C ILE A 48 9.02 6.11 6.28
N LYS A 49 9.98 5.24 5.92
CA LYS A 49 11.39 5.40 6.32
C LYS A 49 12.01 6.70 5.79
N LYS A 50 11.74 7.01 4.51
CA LYS A 50 12.18 8.28 3.91
C LYS A 50 11.56 9.47 4.61
N ALA A 51 10.24 9.45 4.84
CA ALA A 51 9.53 10.53 5.53
C ALA A 51 10.09 10.77 6.93
N THR A 52 10.40 9.70 7.66
CA THR A 52 11.01 9.76 9.00
C THR A 52 12.38 10.45 8.97
N THR A 53 13.22 10.11 7.98
CA THR A 53 14.52 10.77 7.77
C THR A 53 14.37 12.26 7.47
N MET A 54 13.40 12.61 6.62
CA MET A 54 13.11 14.00 6.28
C MET A 54 12.62 14.80 7.49
N ILE A 55 11.71 14.22 8.30
CA ILE A 55 11.21 14.84 9.54
C ILE A 55 12.39 15.16 10.48
N ALA A 56 13.31 14.21 10.69
CA ALA A 56 14.48 14.42 11.54
C ALA A 56 15.39 15.54 11.01
N SER A 57 15.61 15.61 9.70
CA SER A 57 16.44 16.67 9.09
C SER A 57 15.81 18.07 9.13
N LEU A 58 14.48 18.14 9.09
CA LEU A 58 13.73 19.39 9.03
C LEU A 58 13.40 19.93 10.43
N SER A 59 13.32 19.06 11.45
CA SER A 59 12.95 19.45 12.82
C SER A 59 13.96 20.38 13.48
N VAL A 60 15.21 20.39 13.02
CA VAL A 60 16.28 21.28 13.53
C VAL A 60 16.28 22.66 12.85
N LYS A 61 15.43 22.88 11.85
CA LYS A 61 15.34 24.15 11.09
C LYS A 61 14.19 25.02 11.60
N ASN A 62 14.37 26.34 11.61
CA ASN A 62 13.37 27.28 12.15
C ASN A 62 12.68 28.16 11.08
N ASP A 63 12.99 27.97 9.79
CA ASP A 63 12.34 28.74 8.72
C ASP A 63 10.93 28.20 8.37
N ALA A 64 10.09 29.10 7.82
CA ALA A 64 8.70 28.78 7.50
C ALA A 64 8.56 27.65 6.48
N GLN A 65 9.47 27.58 5.50
CA GLN A 65 9.41 26.56 4.45
C GLN A 65 9.71 25.18 5.03
N SER A 66 10.72 25.06 5.89
CA SER A 66 11.05 23.81 6.58
C SER A 66 9.91 23.31 7.47
N LYS A 67 9.22 24.22 8.18
CA LYS A 67 8.02 23.87 8.97
C LYS A 67 6.89 23.33 8.11
N ASN A 68 6.61 23.98 6.97
CA ASN A 68 5.61 23.50 6.01
C ASN A 68 5.96 22.11 5.46
N GLN A 69 7.23 21.88 5.11
CA GLN A 69 7.67 20.56 4.62
C GLN A 69 7.61 19.50 5.71
N LEU A 70 7.97 19.84 6.95
CA LEU A 70 7.88 18.91 8.08
C LEU A 70 6.45 18.42 8.27
N THR A 71 5.46 19.31 8.27
CA THR A 71 4.04 18.94 8.36
C THR A 71 3.62 18.03 7.21
N ARG A 72 4.03 18.32 5.97
CA ARG A 72 3.74 17.46 4.82
C ARG A 72 4.32 16.06 4.97
N TRP A 73 5.55 15.94 5.47
CA TRP A 73 6.18 14.64 5.69
C TRP A 73 5.51 13.85 6.83
N VAL A 74 5.06 14.51 7.89
CA VAL A 74 4.27 13.87 8.95
C VAL A 74 2.97 13.32 8.37
N VAL A 75 2.19 14.15 7.67
CA VAL A 75 0.92 13.71 7.05
C VAL A 75 1.14 12.58 6.04
N ASN A 76 2.17 12.69 5.19
CA ASN A 76 2.48 11.65 4.21
C ASN A 76 2.81 10.31 4.91
N LYS A 77 3.67 10.35 5.94
CA LYS A 77 4.02 9.18 6.75
C LYS A 77 2.78 8.51 7.36
N GLU A 78 1.88 9.32 7.91
CA GLU A 78 0.67 8.82 8.56
C GLU A 78 -0.33 8.19 7.57
N ASN A 79 -0.44 8.76 6.37
CA ASN A 79 -1.28 8.21 5.30
C ASN A 79 -0.74 6.86 4.81
N HIS A 80 0.55 6.76 4.50
CA HIS A 80 1.14 5.48 4.08
C HIS A 80 1.06 4.41 5.18
N ALA A 81 1.27 4.78 6.44
CA ALA A 81 1.11 3.84 7.53
C ALA A 81 -0.36 3.39 7.69
N GLN A 82 -1.32 4.29 7.42
CA GLN A 82 -2.73 3.93 7.40
C GLN A 82 -3.05 2.98 6.25
N SER A 83 -2.55 3.25 5.04
CA SER A 83 -2.75 2.36 3.88
C SER A 83 -2.29 0.92 4.17
N VAL A 84 -1.17 0.74 4.87
CA VAL A 84 -0.73 -0.61 5.30
C VAL A 84 -1.72 -1.25 6.28
N ILE A 85 -2.24 -0.49 7.24
CA ILE A 85 -3.25 -0.99 8.20
C ILE A 85 -4.51 -1.42 7.46
N ASP A 86 -4.96 -0.60 6.51
CA ASP A 86 -6.17 -0.85 5.72
C ASP A 86 -5.98 -2.06 4.80
N SER A 87 -4.85 -2.18 4.10
CA SER A 87 -4.53 -3.38 3.30
C SER A 87 -4.57 -4.65 4.14
N ILE A 88 -3.97 -4.66 5.34
CA ILE A 88 -4.03 -5.84 6.20
C ILE A 88 -5.47 -6.12 6.65
N SER A 89 -6.20 -5.09 7.07
CA SER A 89 -7.54 -5.24 7.65
C SER A 89 -8.57 -5.65 6.58
N ASP A 90 -8.63 -4.92 5.48
CA ASP A 90 -9.71 -4.99 4.51
C ASP A 90 -9.44 -5.99 3.38
N TYR A 91 -8.18 -6.31 3.10
CA TYR A 91 -7.83 -7.30 2.09
C TYR A 91 -7.43 -8.62 2.73
N PHE A 92 -6.40 -8.61 3.57
CA PHE A 92 -5.85 -9.86 4.07
C PHE A 92 -6.74 -10.51 5.13
N LEU A 93 -7.07 -9.82 6.22
CA LEU A 93 -7.79 -10.40 7.34
C LEU A 93 -9.24 -10.78 7.01
N THR A 94 -9.93 -10.01 6.17
CA THR A 94 -11.31 -10.29 5.78
C THR A 94 -11.41 -11.24 4.58
N GLN A 95 -10.46 -11.20 3.64
CA GLN A 95 -10.60 -11.92 2.36
C GLN A 95 -9.61 -13.07 2.18
N ARG A 96 -8.39 -12.98 2.73
CA ARG A 96 -7.31 -13.95 2.46
C ARG A 96 -7.04 -14.91 3.63
N VAL A 97 -7.15 -14.46 4.87
CA VAL A 97 -6.96 -15.30 6.07
C VAL A 97 -8.25 -16.09 6.35
N LYS A 98 -8.26 -17.38 6.04
CA LYS A 98 -9.45 -18.24 6.20
C LYS A 98 -9.43 -18.97 7.55
N PRO A 99 -10.53 -18.96 8.33
CA PRO A 99 -10.64 -19.71 9.58
C PRO A 99 -10.44 -21.22 9.45
N SER A 100 -10.66 -21.77 8.26
CA SER A 100 -10.44 -23.19 7.94
C SER A 100 -8.98 -23.55 7.66
N SER A 101 -8.07 -22.57 7.61
CA SER A 101 -6.64 -22.83 7.32
C SER A 101 -5.98 -23.53 8.50
N LYS A 102 -5.14 -24.54 8.25
CA LYS A 102 -4.41 -25.26 9.31
C LYS A 102 -3.50 -24.34 10.14
N ASP A 103 -3.01 -23.26 9.52
CA ASP A 103 -2.13 -22.24 10.09
C ASP A 103 -2.87 -20.95 10.45
N TYR A 104 -4.20 -21.00 10.65
CA TYR A 104 -5.03 -19.81 10.88
C TYR A 104 -4.52 -18.89 12.00
N THR A 105 -4.22 -19.44 13.18
CA THR A 105 -3.71 -18.65 14.32
C THR A 105 -2.38 -17.98 14.01
N GLU A 106 -1.44 -18.71 13.38
CA GLU A 106 -0.15 -18.15 13.00
C GLU A 106 -0.32 -17.01 11.99
N ARG A 107 -1.15 -17.20 10.96
CA ARG A 107 -1.45 -16.14 9.99
C ARG A 107 -2.08 -14.93 10.66
N LEU A 108 -3.05 -15.13 11.55
CA LEU A 108 -3.70 -14.03 12.26
C LEU A 108 -2.70 -13.21 13.08
N VAL A 109 -1.82 -13.88 13.82
CA VAL A 109 -0.76 -13.23 14.63
C VAL A 109 0.20 -12.44 13.74
N ARG A 110 0.65 -13.02 12.62
CA ARG A 110 1.59 -12.37 11.69
C ARG A 110 1.00 -11.13 11.04
N HIS A 111 -0.26 -11.17 10.60
CA HIS A 111 -0.94 -10.03 10.01
C HIS A 111 -1.20 -8.93 11.06
N HIS A 112 -1.66 -9.30 12.25
CA HIS A 112 -1.83 -8.34 13.34
C HIS A 112 -0.50 -7.65 13.73
N ALA A 113 0.62 -8.37 13.69
CA ALA A 113 1.94 -7.78 13.93
C ALA A 113 2.28 -6.66 12.92
N VAL A 114 1.85 -6.77 11.66
CA VAL A 114 2.00 -5.70 10.66
C VAL A 114 1.18 -4.48 11.04
N ILE A 115 -0.08 -4.64 11.46
CA ILE A 115 -0.94 -3.53 11.92
C ILE A 115 -0.28 -2.78 13.09
N VAL A 116 0.21 -3.53 14.09
CA VAL A 116 0.86 -2.94 15.27
C VAL A 116 2.15 -2.20 14.88
N ALA A 117 2.97 -2.78 14.00
CA ALA A 117 4.18 -2.14 13.52
C ALA A 117 3.88 -0.87 12.70
N ALA A 118 2.83 -0.90 11.86
CA ALA A 118 2.40 0.25 11.08
C ALA A 118 1.91 1.39 11.97
N MET A 119 1.11 1.08 13.00
CA MET A 119 0.69 2.05 14.01
C MET A 119 1.90 2.67 14.75
N LYS A 120 2.90 1.87 15.12
CA LYS A 120 4.11 2.40 15.76
C LYS A 120 4.88 3.33 14.82
N ALA A 121 5.06 2.94 13.56
CA ALA A 121 5.71 3.77 12.55
C ALA A 121 4.90 5.05 12.25
N LYS A 122 3.57 5.00 12.34
CA LYS A 122 2.67 6.15 12.23
C LYS A 122 2.90 7.17 13.35
N GLN A 123 3.03 6.71 14.59
CA GLN A 123 3.12 7.58 15.77
C GLN A 123 4.53 8.12 16.06
N ASN A 124 5.58 7.44 15.60
CA ASN A 124 6.96 7.76 15.99
C ASN A 124 7.79 8.35 14.85
N ALA A 125 8.84 9.09 15.18
CA ALA A 125 9.80 9.70 14.24
C ALA A 125 11.19 9.04 14.27
N ASP A 126 11.33 7.89 14.94
CA ASP A 126 12.56 7.08 14.93
C ASP A 126 12.50 6.07 13.78
N GLY A 127 13.53 6.05 12.95
CA GLY A 127 13.63 5.17 11.77
C GLY A 127 13.52 3.68 12.09
N LYS A 128 13.83 3.26 13.33
CA LYS A 128 13.70 1.86 13.75
C LYS A 128 12.28 1.30 13.58
N PHE A 129 11.25 2.13 13.76
CA PHE A 129 9.86 1.68 13.64
C PHE A 129 9.46 1.42 12.19
N ALA A 130 10.06 2.15 11.24
CA ALA A 130 9.91 1.85 9.82
C ALA A 130 10.59 0.52 9.45
N ASP A 131 11.77 0.24 10.04
CA ASP A 131 12.48 -1.03 9.83
C ASP A 131 11.73 -2.22 10.44
N GLU A 132 11.13 -2.05 11.63
CA GLU A 132 10.25 -3.06 12.25
C GLU A 132 9.03 -3.34 11.38
N LEU A 133 8.41 -2.30 10.80
CA LEU A 133 7.32 -2.45 9.84
C LEU A 133 7.74 -3.24 8.60
N SER A 134 8.86 -2.88 7.97
CA SER A 134 9.38 -3.63 6.81
C SER A 134 9.67 -5.10 7.15
N LYS A 135 10.21 -5.39 8.33
CA LYS A 135 10.44 -6.78 8.79
C LYS A 135 9.12 -7.54 8.96
N ALA A 136 8.12 -6.92 9.57
CA ALA A 136 6.81 -7.53 9.76
C ALA A 136 6.12 -7.83 8.42
N ILE A 137 6.18 -6.92 7.45
CA ILE A 137 5.62 -7.12 6.11
C ILE A 137 6.35 -8.24 5.36
N ASN A 138 7.69 -8.26 5.39
CA ASN A 138 8.47 -9.33 4.75
C ASN A 138 8.17 -10.71 5.31
N ALA A 139 7.79 -10.81 6.60
CA ALA A 139 7.37 -12.08 7.18
C ALA A 139 6.08 -12.63 6.55
N LEU A 140 5.29 -11.81 5.84
CA LEU A 140 4.12 -12.27 5.10
C LEU A 140 4.47 -12.88 3.73
N SER A 141 5.65 -12.59 3.17
CA SER A 141 6.04 -13.07 1.85
C SER A 141 6.07 -14.60 1.74
N THR A 142 6.26 -15.32 2.84
CA THR A 142 6.18 -16.79 2.88
C THR A 142 4.78 -17.32 2.59
N TYR A 143 3.74 -16.51 2.83
CA TYR A 143 2.34 -16.86 2.60
C TYR A 143 1.85 -16.47 1.21
N TYR A 144 2.52 -15.50 0.58
CA TYR A 144 2.11 -14.85 -0.67
C TYR A 144 3.29 -14.76 -1.64
N PRO A 145 3.80 -15.92 -2.13
CA PRO A 145 4.94 -15.96 -3.03
C PRO A 145 4.59 -15.38 -4.40
N GLU A 146 5.62 -14.91 -5.12
CA GLU A 146 5.46 -14.47 -6.51
C GLU A 146 4.96 -15.64 -7.38
N HIS A 147 3.85 -15.41 -8.10
CA HIS A 147 3.41 -16.33 -9.14
C HIS A 147 4.29 -16.13 -10.37
N LYS A 148 5.23 -17.06 -10.61
CA LYS A 148 5.96 -17.12 -11.87
C LYS A 148 5.03 -17.74 -12.91
N HIS A 149 4.62 -16.93 -13.89
CA HIS A 149 3.92 -17.39 -15.08
C HIS A 149 4.85 -18.14 -16.02
#